data_AF-A0A929APT8-F1
#
_entry.id   AF-A0A929APT8-F1
#
_cell.length_a   1.000
_cell.length_b   1.000
_cell.length_c   1.000
_cell.angle_alpha   90.00
_cell.angle_beta   90.00
_cell.angle_gamma   90.00
#
_symmetry.space_group_name_H-M   'P 1'
#
loop_
_entity.id
_entity.type
_entity.pdbx_description
1 polymer ?
#
loop_
_entity_poly.entity_id
_entity_poly.type
_entity_poly.pdbx_seq_one_letter_code
_entity_poly.pdbx_strand_id
1 'polypeptide(L)'
;MNFKRLLAKSLSDSNSKQSQQAATYISHIALVRQAADVLIERLGSRIFQQLGQQVPSSIPLLIYHSRYRYFDRVDKHKSVVDSFGCEGAVLAITTQVCEMSLDLSADLLVTAMAPASALIQRLGRLNRKVITTSKGKVKLASGRIGKALVYPWDNKKPYEKEALDTGRQLVKQLAGKEICQQDLSEITAQGSATEQKPCQSEWLEGCWCTRPDFLRESGYTITVLLKEDLADIKKAANERPDKSFKKERQGWTVPIRIIPGFQQWRTNGFYPVAPPDKVEYSAETGAKEL
;
A
#
# COMPACT_ATOMS: atom_id res chain seq x y z
N MET A 1 -8.20 -10.66 -19.27
CA MET A 1 -6.82 -10.21 -18.98
C MET A 1 -6.06 -11.37 -18.35
N ASN A 2 -4.89 -11.74 -18.88
CA ASN A 2 -4.07 -12.84 -18.35
C ASN A 2 -3.19 -12.36 -17.18
N PHE A 3 -3.28 -13.01 -16.02
CA PHE A 3 -2.43 -12.75 -14.86
C PHE A 3 -1.06 -13.42 -15.04
N LYS A 4 0.03 -12.75 -14.62
CA LYS A 4 1.35 -13.38 -14.50
C LYS A 4 1.61 -13.82 -13.06
N ARG A 5 2.17 -15.02 -12.86
CA ARG A 5 2.38 -15.64 -11.54
C ARG A 5 3.86 -15.65 -11.16
N LEU A 6 4.17 -15.17 -9.96
CA LEU A 6 5.48 -15.26 -9.29
C LEU A 6 5.33 -16.12 -8.03
N LEU A 7 6.40 -16.80 -7.60
CA LEU A 7 6.42 -17.64 -6.38
C LEU A 7 7.53 -17.16 -5.45
N ALA A 8 7.24 -16.61 -4.27
CA ALA A 8 8.28 -16.09 -3.38
C ALA A 8 8.71 -17.10 -2.30
N LYS A 9 10.01 -17.29 -2.08
CA LYS A 9 10.61 -18.21 -1.11
C LYS A 9 11.50 -17.43 -0.13
N SER A 10 11.50 -17.78 1.17
CA SER A 10 12.61 -17.38 2.06
C SER A 10 13.76 -18.36 1.91
N LEU A 11 15.00 -17.90 2.02
CA LEU A 11 16.21 -18.71 1.88
C LEU A 11 16.11 -20.06 2.60
N SER A 12 16.26 -21.14 1.83
CA SER A 12 16.65 -22.45 2.33
C SER A 12 17.33 -23.24 1.21
N ASP A 13 18.40 -23.93 1.60
CA ASP A 13 19.27 -24.77 0.78
C ASP A 13 18.52 -25.78 -0.10
N SER A 14 19.25 -26.13 -1.16
CA SER A 14 18.94 -27.00 -2.30
C SER A 14 18.02 -28.23 -2.08
N ASN A 15 17.36 -28.58 -3.19
CA ASN A 15 16.60 -29.79 -3.52
C ASN A 15 15.07 -29.84 -3.31
N SER A 16 14.40 -29.71 -4.47
CA SER A 16 13.42 -30.65 -5.05
C SER A 16 11.91 -30.37 -4.91
N LYS A 17 11.30 -30.35 -6.11
CA LYS A 17 10.02 -30.96 -6.54
C LYS A 17 8.85 -30.90 -5.57
N GLN A 18 7.85 -30.05 -5.88
CA GLN A 18 6.50 -30.49 -6.27
C GLN A 18 5.59 -29.26 -6.46
N SER A 19 5.35 -28.93 -7.72
CA SER A 19 4.38 -27.93 -8.16
C SER A 19 3.09 -28.63 -8.57
N GLN A 20 2.23 -28.98 -7.61
CA GLN A 20 0.84 -29.36 -7.91
C GLN A 20 -0.02 -29.34 -6.64
N GLN A 21 -0.80 -28.26 -6.50
CA GLN A 21 -2.21 -28.28 -6.10
C GLN A 21 -2.74 -26.84 -6.05
N ALA A 22 -3.76 -26.60 -6.87
CA ALA A 22 -4.53 -25.38 -6.87
C ALA A 22 -5.57 -25.43 -5.74
N ALA A 23 -5.78 -24.26 -5.12
CA ALA A 23 -6.92 -23.93 -4.26
C ALA A 23 -7.25 -24.91 -3.12
N THR A 24 -6.55 -24.79 -1.99
CA THR A 24 -7.17 -25.18 -0.72
C THR A 24 -6.56 -24.39 0.44
N TYR A 25 -7.40 -23.50 0.98
CA TYR A 25 -7.24 -22.71 2.20
C TYR A 25 -6.20 -21.57 2.12
N ILE A 26 -6.74 -20.35 2.05
CA ILE A 26 -5.99 -19.10 2.00
C ILE A 26 -6.06 -18.45 3.38
N SER A 27 -4.95 -18.48 4.12
CA SER A 27 -4.78 -17.83 5.41
C SER A 27 -4.73 -16.31 5.26
N HIS A 28 -3.87 -15.73 4.41
CA HIS A 28 -3.85 -14.26 4.27
C HIS A 28 -3.67 -13.79 2.82
N ILE A 29 -4.54 -12.89 2.35
CA ILE A 29 -4.50 -12.25 1.02
C ILE A 29 -4.26 -10.75 1.15
N ALA A 30 -3.21 -10.26 0.51
CA ALA A 30 -3.00 -8.83 0.29
C ALA A 30 -3.26 -8.47 -1.18
N LEU A 31 -4.20 -7.56 -1.41
CA LEU A 31 -4.48 -6.99 -2.71
C LEU A 31 -4.00 -5.54 -2.74
N VAL A 32 -3.01 -5.25 -3.58
CA VAL A 32 -2.47 -3.90 -3.77
C VAL A 32 -2.95 -3.32 -5.09
N ARG A 33 -3.58 -2.15 -5.05
CA ARG A 33 -4.01 -1.43 -6.27
C ARG A 33 -3.70 0.05 -6.20
N GLN A 34 -3.67 0.67 -7.37
CA GLN A 34 -3.60 2.12 -7.51
C GLN A 34 -5.01 2.73 -7.53
N ALA A 35 -5.21 3.80 -6.75
CA ALA A 35 -6.45 4.55 -6.51
C ALA A 35 -7.49 3.87 -5.58
N ALA A 36 -7.89 4.62 -4.54
CA ALA A 36 -8.87 4.20 -3.52
C ALA A 36 -10.28 3.96 -4.08
N ASP A 37 -10.76 4.83 -4.97
CA ASP A 37 -12.15 4.80 -5.46
C ASP A 37 -12.46 3.54 -6.30
N VAL A 38 -11.44 3.00 -6.99
CA VAL A 38 -11.59 1.79 -7.81
C VAL A 38 -11.57 0.51 -6.95
N LEU A 39 -11.03 0.58 -5.72
CA LEU A 39 -10.84 -0.58 -4.85
C LEU A 39 -12.15 -1.14 -4.31
N ILE A 40 -13.08 -0.27 -3.92
CA ILE A 40 -14.32 -0.64 -3.23
C ILE A 40 -15.39 -1.04 -4.24
N GLU A 41 -15.61 -0.23 -5.28
CA GLU A 41 -16.74 -0.43 -6.20
C GLU A 41 -16.53 -1.54 -7.24
N ARG A 42 -15.28 -1.87 -7.62
CA ARG A 42 -15.03 -2.66 -8.85
C ARG A 42 -14.32 -3.99 -8.68
N LEU A 43 -13.75 -4.36 -7.53
CA LEU A 43 -12.74 -5.44 -7.52
C LEU A 43 -12.83 -6.48 -6.44
N GLY A 44 -13.34 -6.15 -5.25
CA GLY A 44 -13.52 -7.14 -4.20
C GLY A 44 -14.27 -8.37 -4.72
N SER A 45 -15.32 -8.14 -5.52
CA SER A 45 -16.07 -9.21 -6.20
C SER A 45 -15.39 -9.71 -7.49
N ARG A 46 -14.92 -8.81 -8.36
CA ARG A 46 -14.42 -9.18 -9.70
C ARG A 46 -13.12 -9.96 -9.71
N ILE A 47 -12.15 -9.65 -8.83
CA ILE A 47 -10.87 -10.38 -8.79
C ILE A 47 -11.11 -11.80 -8.31
N PHE A 48 -11.93 -11.96 -7.27
CA PHE A 48 -12.30 -13.29 -6.78
C PHE A 48 -13.05 -14.09 -7.84
N GLN A 49 -14.06 -13.50 -8.48
CA GLN A 49 -14.77 -14.13 -9.60
C GLN A 49 -13.82 -14.56 -10.73
N GLN A 50 -12.82 -13.74 -11.07
CA GLN A 50 -11.82 -14.08 -12.09
C GLN A 50 -10.82 -15.15 -11.66
N LEU A 51 -10.56 -15.28 -10.36
CA LEU A 51 -9.82 -16.40 -9.77
C LEU A 51 -10.69 -17.67 -9.65
N GLY A 52 -11.96 -17.62 -10.08
CA GLY A 52 -12.92 -18.72 -9.95
C GLY A 52 -13.34 -18.96 -8.49
N GLN A 53 -13.22 -17.95 -7.65
CA GLN A 53 -13.47 -18.03 -6.20
C GLN A 53 -14.56 -17.02 -5.84
N GLN A 54 -15.45 -17.36 -4.91
CA GLN A 54 -16.23 -16.34 -4.21
C GLN A 54 -15.45 -15.99 -2.94
N VAL A 55 -15.44 -14.71 -2.54
CA VAL A 55 -15.00 -14.39 -1.16
C VAL A 55 -16.02 -15.07 -0.26
N PRO A 56 -15.65 -16.09 0.52
CA PRO A 56 -16.56 -16.64 1.51
C PRO A 56 -16.93 -15.51 2.47
N SER A 57 -18.21 -15.39 2.82
CA SER A 57 -18.70 -14.39 3.79
C SER A 57 -17.98 -14.46 5.15
N SER A 58 -17.25 -15.56 5.41
CA SER A 58 -16.46 -15.81 6.60
C SER A 58 -15.06 -15.19 6.60
N ILE A 59 -14.58 -14.64 5.48
CA ILE A 59 -13.27 -13.97 5.42
C ILE A 59 -13.44 -12.47 5.66
N PRO A 60 -12.86 -11.88 6.73
CA PRO A 60 -12.87 -10.45 6.94
C PRO A 60 -12.20 -9.70 5.78
N LEU A 61 -12.91 -8.70 5.25
CA LEU A 61 -12.41 -7.77 4.25
C LEU A 61 -11.99 -6.47 4.92
N LEU A 62 -10.70 -6.14 4.83
CA LEU A 62 -10.12 -4.92 5.37
C LEU A 62 -9.70 -4.00 4.22
N ILE A 63 -10.09 -2.73 4.27
CA ILE A 63 -9.69 -1.72 3.29
C ILE A 63 -8.78 -0.72 3.99
N TYR A 64 -7.63 -0.41 3.36
CA TYR A 64 -6.68 0.53 3.92
C TYR A 64 -6.03 1.44 2.88
N HIS A 65 -6.15 2.75 3.09
CA HIS A 65 -5.56 3.78 2.25
C HIS A 65 -5.38 5.09 3.04
N SER A 66 -4.77 6.10 2.42
CA SER A 66 -4.45 7.36 3.11
C SER A 66 -5.66 8.27 3.41
N ARG A 67 -6.76 8.12 2.65
CA ARG A 67 -7.93 9.03 2.63
C ARG A 67 -8.95 8.83 3.77
N TYR A 68 -8.49 8.46 4.96
CA TYR A 68 -9.31 8.44 6.16
C TYR A 68 -9.00 9.67 7.02
N ARG A 69 -9.90 10.03 7.97
CA ARG A 69 -9.52 10.88 9.11
C ARG A 69 -8.33 10.23 9.82
N TYR A 70 -7.51 11.05 10.48
CA TYR A 70 -6.28 10.53 11.08
C TYR A 70 -6.58 9.42 12.11
N PHE A 71 -7.57 9.60 12.99
CA PHE A 71 -7.95 8.57 13.96
C PHE A 71 -8.47 7.29 13.28
N ASP A 72 -9.39 7.42 12.32
CA ASP A 72 -9.90 6.28 11.55
C ASP A 72 -8.77 5.53 10.82
N ARG A 73 -7.78 6.27 10.30
CA ARG A 73 -6.61 5.68 9.65
C ARG A 73 -5.76 4.89 10.63
N VAL A 74 -5.57 5.37 11.87
CA VAL A 74 -4.84 4.66 12.93
C VAL A 74 -5.57 3.37 13.29
N ASP A 75 -6.89 3.43 13.45
CA ASP A 75 -7.70 2.26 13.81
C ASP A 75 -7.72 1.22 12.68
N LYS A 76 -7.90 1.65 11.42
CA LYS A 76 -7.82 0.77 10.25
C LYS A 76 -6.42 0.16 10.09
N HIS A 77 -5.37 0.96 10.30
CA HIS A 77 -3.99 0.47 10.27
C HIS A 77 -3.79 -0.64 11.30
N LYS A 78 -4.17 -0.39 12.56
CA LYS A 78 -4.08 -1.37 13.64
C LYS A 78 -4.87 -2.63 13.33
N SER A 79 -6.12 -2.48 12.88
CA SER A 79 -6.97 -3.60 12.46
C SER A 79 -6.31 -4.48 11.40
N VAL A 80 -5.68 -3.88 10.38
CA VAL A 80 -4.97 -4.63 9.33
C VAL A 80 -3.76 -5.36 9.88
N VAL A 81 -2.92 -4.69 10.69
CA VAL A 81 -1.72 -5.30 11.27
C VAL A 81 -2.07 -6.45 12.21
N ASP A 82 -3.02 -6.23 13.13
CA ASP A 82 -3.46 -7.23 14.10
C ASP A 82 -4.07 -8.45 13.40
N SER A 83 -4.89 -8.23 12.37
CA SER A 83 -5.54 -9.32 11.62
C SER A 83 -4.55 -10.21 10.86
N PHE A 84 -3.44 -9.66 10.37
CA PHE A 84 -2.34 -10.45 9.76
C PHE A 84 -1.38 -11.04 10.81
N GLY A 85 -1.54 -10.64 12.08
CA GLY A 85 -0.85 -11.18 13.24
C GLY A 85 -1.49 -12.47 13.77
N CYS A 86 -2.81 -12.60 13.66
CA CYS A 86 -3.60 -13.70 14.18
C CYS A 86 -3.67 -14.92 13.24
N GLU A 87 -4.13 -16.05 13.77
CA GLU A 87 -4.56 -17.19 12.96
C GLU A 87 -5.93 -16.90 12.35
N GLY A 88 -6.09 -17.19 11.05
CA GLY A 88 -7.36 -16.99 10.36
C GLY A 88 -7.18 -16.69 8.88
N ALA A 89 -8.30 -16.62 8.17
CA ALA A 89 -8.36 -16.18 6.79
C ALA A 89 -8.64 -14.66 6.76
N VAL A 90 -7.78 -13.81 6.19
CA VAL A 90 -8.04 -12.35 6.07
C VAL A 90 -7.69 -11.82 4.68
N LEU A 91 -8.51 -10.91 4.17
CA LEU A 91 -8.27 -10.18 2.92
C LEU A 91 -8.06 -8.69 3.23
N ALA A 92 -6.87 -8.18 2.95
CA ALA A 92 -6.62 -6.74 2.95
C ALA A 92 -6.54 -6.20 1.52
N ILE A 93 -7.24 -5.09 1.28
CA ILE A 93 -7.21 -4.32 0.06
C ILE A 93 -6.55 -2.97 0.37
N THR A 94 -5.42 -2.70 -0.27
CA THR A 94 -4.61 -1.51 0.02
C THR A 94 -4.21 -0.73 -1.22
N THR A 95 -3.87 0.55 -1.00
CA THR A 95 -3.15 1.35 -2.02
C THR A 95 -1.63 1.17 -1.91
N GLN A 96 -0.84 1.99 -2.62
CA GLN A 96 0.64 1.99 -2.52
C GLN A 96 1.16 2.24 -1.10
N VAL A 97 0.30 2.65 -0.16
CA VAL A 97 0.66 2.81 1.26
C VAL A 97 1.23 1.50 1.86
N CYS A 98 0.89 0.32 1.31
CA CYS A 98 1.50 -0.94 1.75
C CYS A 98 2.99 -1.08 1.44
N GLU A 99 3.54 -0.28 0.51
CA GLU A 99 4.94 -0.37 0.09
C GLU A 99 5.90 -0.02 1.25
N MET A 100 5.53 0.99 2.04
CA MET A 100 6.39 1.54 3.10
C MET A 100 5.77 1.45 4.49
N SER A 101 4.44 1.45 4.59
CA SER A 101 3.77 1.74 5.86
C SER A 101 3.12 0.55 6.55
N LEU A 102 3.15 -0.67 6.00
CA LEU A 102 2.50 -1.83 6.63
C LEU A 102 3.48 -2.98 6.89
N ASP A 103 3.57 -3.39 8.15
CA ASP A 103 4.28 -4.60 8.55
C ASP A 103 3.36 -5.83 8.45
N LEU A 104 3.02 -6.22 7.22
CA LEU A 104 2.18 -7.39 6.95
C LEU A 104 2.98 -8.49 6.25
N SER A 105 2.58 -9.74 6.54
CA SER A 105 3.10 -10.96 5.92
C SER A 105 1.94 -11.74 5.33
N ALA A 106 1.73 -11.62 4.02
CA ALA A 106 0.70 -12.36 3.29
C ALA A 106 1.24 -13.67 2.73
N ASP A 107 0.33 -14.60 2.39
CA ASP A 107 0.63 -15.83 1.64
C ASP A 107 0.24 -15.71 0.16
N LEU A 108 -0.63 -14.75 -0.17
CA LEU A 108 -1.01 -14.38 -1.53
C LEU A 108 -0.96 -12.87 -1.71
N LEU A 109 -0.18 -12.41 -2.67
CA LEU A 109 -0.17 -11.02 -3.14
C LEU A 109 -0.87 -10.94 -4.49
N VAL A 110 -1.84 -10.05 -4.63
CA VAL A 110 -2.38 -9.68 -5.94
C VAL A 110 -2.07 -8.20 -6.15
N THR A 111 -1.41 -7.83 -7.24
CA THR A 111 -0.97 -6.44 -7.46
C THR A 111 -1.16 -6.00 -8.90
N ALA A 112 -1.53 -4.73 -9.08
CA ALA A 112 -1.42 -4.07 -10.38
C ALA A 112 0.05 -4.02 -10.83
N MET A 113 0.27 -4.04 -12.15
CA MET A 113 1.57 -3.69 -12.72
C MET A 113 2.02 -2.31 -12.21
N ALA A 114 3.28 -2.24 -11.79
CA ALA A 114 3.92 -1.06 -11.23
C ALA A 114 5.41 -1.09 -11.60
N PRO A 115 6.16 0.00 -11.41
CA PRO A 115 7.60 0.00 -11.62
C PRO A 115 8.31 -1.09 -10.82
N ALA A 116 9.48 -1.53 -11.29
CA ALA A 116 10.23 -2.62 -10.69
C ALA A 116 10.45 -2.43 -9.17
N SER A 117 10.85 -1.22 -8.75
CA SER A 117 11.05 -0.86 -7.35
C SER A 117 9.79 -1.06 -6.50
N ALA A 118 8.65 -0.56 -6.96
CA ALA A 118 7.36 -0.70 -6.28
C ALA A 118 6.92 -2.16 -6.21
N LEU A 119 7.10 -2.95 -7.28
CA LEU A 119 6.79 -4.38 -7.28
C LEU A 119 7.65 -5.14 -6.27
N ILE A 120 8.94 -4.85 -6.18
CA ILE A 120 9.86 -5.47 -5.21
C ILE A 120 9.44 -5.14 -3.78
N GLN A 121 9.11 -3.87 -3.50
CA GLN A 121 8.64 -3.45 -2.18
C GLN A 121 7.33 -4.15 -1.78
N ARG A 122 6.41 -4.34 -2.74
CA ARG A 122 5.17 -5.11 -2.52
C ARG A 122 5.45 -6.60 -2.33
N LEU A 123 6.34 -7.19 -3.13
CA LEU A 123 6.77 -8.58 -2.98
C LEU A 123 7.44 -8.85 -1.63
N GLY A 124 8.12 -7.86 -1.05
CA GLY A 124 8.68 -7.93 0.29
C GLY A 124 7.64 -8.12 1.42
N ARG A 125 6.35 -7.98 1.10
CA ARG A 125 5.22 -8.24 2.03
C ARG A 125 4.70 -9.67 1.95
N LEU A 126 5.25 -10.48 1.05
CA LEU A 126 4.93 -11.90 0.87
C LEU A 126 5.93 -12.75 1.68
N ASN A 127 5.44 -13.71 2.48
CA ASN A 127 6.27 -14.65 3.24
C ASN A 127 7.34 -14.01 4.14
N ARG A 128 7.00 -12.94 4.84
CA ARG A 128 7.96 -12.19 5.66
C ARG A 128 8.32 -12.90 6.98
N LYS A 129 7.43 -13.73 7.51
CA LYS A 129 7.65 -14.46 8.76
C LYS A 129 8.44 -15.76 8.51
N VAL A 130 9.58 -15.90 9.19
CA VAL A 130 10.39 -17.11 9.24
C VAL A 130 10.49 -17.64 10.66
N ILE A 131 10.54 -18.96 10.79
CA ILE A 131 10.73 -19.68 12.06
C ILE A 131 12.07 -20.41 12.02
N THR A 132 12.84 -20.27 13.10
CA THR A 132 14.07 -21.04 13.29
C THR A 132 13.74 -22.29 14.08
N THR A 133 13.97 -23.44 13.48
CA THR A 133 13.77 -24.74 14.14
C THR A 133 14.81 -24.96 15.22
N SER A 134 14.54 -25.86 16.17
CA SER A 134 15.48 -26.30 17.21
C SER A 134 16.82 -26.86 16.69
N LYS A 135 16.89 -27.18 15.40
CA LYS A 135 18.11 -27.62 14.69
C LYS A 135 18.80 -26.49 13.91
N GLY A 136 18.47 -25.22 14.19
CA GLY A 136 19.04 -24.04 13.53
C GLY A 136 18.58 -23.79 12.09
N LYS A 137 17.67 -24.60 11.53
CA LYS A 137 17.17 -24.39 10.17
C LYS A 137 16.09 -23.32 10.14
N VAL A 138 16.22 -22.35 9.24
CA VAL A 138 15.21 -21.33 8.95
C VAL A 138 14.18 -21.89 7.99
N LYS A 139 12.90 -21.75 8.32
CA LYS A 139 11.76 -22.13 7.47
C LYS A 139 10.75 -21.01 7.42
N LEU A 140 9.91 -21.01 6.39
CA LEU A 140 8.74 -20.14 6.35
C LEU A 140 7.78 -20.48 7.49
N ALA A 141 7.30 -19.47 8.20
CA ALA A 141 6.29 -19.65 9.25
C ALA A 141 5.01 -20.27 8.69
N SER A 142 4.64 -19.92 7.46
CA SER A 142 3.50 -20.51 6.74
C SER A 142 3.79 -21.91 6.17
N GLY A 143 5.05 -22.34 6.13
CA GLY A 143 5.49 -23.59 5.52
C GLY A 143 5.25 -23.69 4.01
N ARG A 144 4.81 -22.61 3.34
CA ARG A 144 4.39 -22.61 1.93
C ARG A 144 5.02 -21.45 1.17
N ILE A 145 5.33 -21.68 -0.10
CA ILE A 145 5.77 -20.64 -1.03
C ILE A 145 4.56 -19.78 -1.42
N GLY A 146 4.50 -18.59 -0.85
CA GLY A 146 3.50 -17.59 -1.19
C GLY A 146 3.53 -17.19 -2.67
N LYS A 147 2.35 -16.86 -3.20
CA LYS A 147 2.15 -16.60 -4.63
C LYS A 147 1.95 -15.10 -4.85
N ALA A 148 2.50 -14.54 -5.91
CA ALA A 148 2.16 -13.20 -6.37
C ALA A 148 1.50 -13.25 -7.75
N LEU A 149 0.38 -12.55 -7.90
CA LEU A 149 -0.36 -12.40 -9.15
C LEU A 149 -0.29 -10.95 -9.59
N VAL A 150 0.33 -10.72 -10.75
CA VAL A 150 0.44 -9.39 -11.34
C VAL A 150 -0.53 -9.28 -12.51
N TYR A 151 -1.43 -8.30 -12.44
CA TYR A 151 -2.35 -8.00 -13.54
C TYR A 151 -1.92 -6.75 -14.33
N PRO A 152 -2.24 -6.66 -15.63
CA PRO A 152 -1.95 -5.47 -16.43
C PRO A 152 -2.55 -4.20 -15.82
N TRP A 153 -1.82 -3.10 -15.91
CA TRP A 153 -2.30 -1.78 -15.52
C TRP A 153 -2.12 -0.83 -16.69
N ASP A 154 -3.23 -0.34 -17.23
CA ASP A 154 -3.27 0.43 -18.47
C ASP A 154 -3.59 1.92 -18.23
N ASN A 155 -3.73 2.36 -16.97
CA ASN A 155 -3.97 3.76 -16.65
C ASN A 155 -2.66 4.56 -16.68
N LYS A 156 -2.74 5.81 -17.17
CA LYS A 156 -1.62 6.76 -17.30
C LYS A 156 -1.05 7.27 -15.97
N LYS A 157 -1.75 7.06 -14.85
CA LYS A 157 -1.35 7.55 -13.53
C LYS A 157 -1.37 6.42 -12.51
N PRO A 158 -0.52 6.49 -11.47
CA PRO A 158 0.44 7.54 -11.14
C PRO A 158 1.86 7.29 -11.69
N TYR A 159 2.05 6.24 -12.50
CA TYR A 159 3.33 5.93 -13.10
C TYR A 159 3.29 6.15 -14.61
N GLU A 160 4.36 6.75 -15.12
CA GLU A 160 4.58 6.87 -16.56
C GLU A 160 4.82 5.50 -17.21
N LYS A 161 4.60 5.42 -18.53
CA LYS A 161 4.75 4.16 -19.28
C LYS A 161 6.16 3.57 -19.15
N GLU A 162 7.19 4.40 -19.25
CA GLU A 162 8.59 3.99 -19.12
C GLU A 162 8.87 3.35 -17.76
N ALA A 163 8.34 3.95 -16.69
CA ALA A 163 8.44 3.40 -15.35
C ALA A 163 7.72 2.05 -15.24
N LEU A 164 6.55 1.88 -15.85
CA LEU A 164 5.83 0.60 -15.88
C LEU A 164 6.58 -0.49 -16.66
N ASP A 165 7.34 -0.12 -17.69
CA ASP A 165 8.09 -1.07 -18.52
C ASP A 165 9.22 -1.74 -17.75
N THR A 166 9.86 -1.04 -16.80
CA THR A 166 10.80 -1.66 -15.85
C THR A 166 10.15 -2.82 -15.09
N GLY A 167 8.90 -2.62 -14.63
CA GLY A 167 8.12 -3.65 -13.96
C GLY A 167 7.73 -4.80 -14.88
N ARG A 168 7.35 -4.51 -16.14
CA ARG A 168 7.05 -5.55 -17.13
C ARG A 168 8.25 -6.45 -17.40
N GLN A 169 9.44 -5.87 -17.48
CA GLN A 169 10.70 -6.60 -17.68
C GLN A 169 11.00 -7.50 -16.47
N LEU A 170 10.92 -6.94 -15.25
CA LEU A 170 11.10 -7.70 -14.00
C LEU A 170 10.13 -8.91 -13.95
N VAL A 171 8.84 -8.68 -14.17
CA VAL A 171 7.84 -9.75 -14.15
C VAL A 171 8.09 -10.76 -15.27
N LYS A 172 8.58 -10.36 -16.45
CA LYS A 172 8.92 -11.29 -17.54
C LYS A 172 10.09 -12.20 -17.16
N GLN A 173 11.09 -11.68 -16.44
CA GLN A 173 12.26 -12.46 -15.99
C GLN A 173 11.92 -13.44 -14.86
N LEU A 174 10.98 -13.06 -13.99
CA LEU A 174 10.62 -13.80 -12.77
C LEU A 174 9.40 -14.71 -12.92
N ALA A 175 8.55 -14.51 -13.92
CA ALA A 175 7.33 -15.28 -14.11
C ALA A 175 7.60 -16.79 -14.18
N GLY A 176 6.84 -17.54 -13.38
CA GLY A 176 6.94 -19.01 -13.32
C GLY A 176 8.10 -19.55 -12.49
N LYS A 177 8.97 -18.69 -11.93
CA LYS A 177 10.10 -19.09 -11.08
C LYS A 177 9.78 -18.96 -9.61
N GLU A 178 10.45 -19.78 -8.81
CA GLU A 178 10.61 -19.56 -7.36
C GLU A 178 11.69 -18.49 -7.17
N ILE A 179 11.35 -17.40 -6.49
CA ILE A 179 12.17 -16.21 -6.30
C ILE A 179 12.42 -16.00 -4.81
N CYS A 180 13.63 -15.67 -4.42
CA CYS A 180 13.96 -15.23 -3.07
C CYS A 180 14.39 -13.76 -3.08
N GLN A 181 14.60 -13.18 -1.88
CA GLN A 181 15.03 -11.78 -1.77
C GLN A 181 16.37 -11.52 -2.45
N GLN A 182 17.26 -12.52 -2.49
CA GLN A 182 18.54 -12.41 -3.17
C GLN A 182 18.35 -12.26 -4.69
N ASP A 183 17.48 -13.08 -5.31
CA ASP A 183 17.18 -12.98 -6.75
C ASP A 183 16.65 -11.58 -7.11
N LEU A 184 15.79 -11.01 -6.25
CA LEU A 184 15.27 -9.65 -6.43
C LEU A 184 16.39 -8.60 -6.35
N SER A 185 17.33 -8.75 -5.41
CA SER A 185 18.48 -7.86 -5.25
C SER A 185 19.41 -7.91 -6.47
N GLU A 186 19.75 -9.10 -6.95
CA GLU A 186 20.64 -9.31 -8.09
C GLU A 186 20.06 -8.74 -9.39
N ILE A 187 18.77 -8.97 -9.66
CA ILE A 187 18.10 -8.43 -10.84
C ILE A 187 18.01 -6.90 -10.78
N THR A 188 17.78 -6.34 -9.59
CA THR A 188 17.77 -4.88 -9.40
C THR A 188 19.14 -4.29 -9.65
N ALA A 189 20.20 -4.93 -9.15
CA ALA A 189 21.58 -4.49 -9.37
C ALA A 189 21.93 -4.48 -10.88
N GLN A 190 21.49 -5.47 -11.64
CA GLN A 190 21.72 -5.55 -13.09
C GLN A 190 20.90 -4.52 -13.88
N GLY A 191 19.67 -4.22 -13.45
CA GLY A 191 18.79 -3.24 -14.10
C GLY A 191 19.10 -1.77 -13.77
N SER A 192 19.90 -1.52 -12.73
CA SER A 192 20.25 -0.16 -12.27
C SER A 192 21.42 0.46 -13.03
N ALA A 193 21.88 -0.16 -14.12
CA ALA A 193 23.01 0.28 -14.95
C ALA A 193 22.73 1.54 -15.80
N THR A 194 21.88 2.45 -15.32
CA THR A 194 21.95 3.82 -15.80
C THR A 194 23.18 4.41 -15.13
N GLU A 195 24.24 4.71 -15.90
CA GLU A 195 25.37 5.48 -15.40
C GLU A 195 24.82 6.67 -14.59
N GLN A 196 25.04 6.65 -13.27
CA GLN A 196 24.70 7.80 -12.46
C GLN A 196 25.58 8.93 -12.96
N LYS A 197 24.96 9.88 -13.68
CA LYS A 197 25.68 11.07 -14.11
C LYS A 197 26.26 11.71 -12.85
N PRO A 198 27.55 12.09 -12.83
CA PRO A 198 28.10 12.90 -11.76
C PRO A 198 27.16 14.09 -11.57
N CYS A 199 26.54 14.16 -10.40
CA CYS A 199 25.64 15.24 -10.05
C CYS A 199 26.24 15.95 -8.86
N GLN A 200 26.29 17.28 -8.95
CA GLN A 200 26.75 18.10 -7.85
C GLN A 200 25.76 17.91 -6.70
N SER A 201 26.24 17.34 -5.60
CA SER A 201 25.44 17.15 -4.39
C SER A 201 25.77 18.26 -3.42
N GLU A 202 24.86 19.23 -3.22
CA GLU A 202 25.06 20.24 -2.15
C GLU A 202 25.23 19.57 -0.77
N TRP A 203 24.74 18.34 -0.58
CA TRP A 203 24.88 17.59 0.67
C TRP A 203 26.27 16.98 0.87
N LEU A 204 26.97 16.58 -0.21
CA LEU A 204 28.31 16.00 -0.15
C LEU A 204 29.43 17.02 -0.45
N GLU A 205 29.12 18.05 -1.24
CA GLU A 205 30.09 18.99 -1.83
C GLU A 205 29.81 20.46 -1.46
N GLY A 206 28.65 20.77 -0.86
CA GLY A 206 28.26 22.13 -0.49
C GLY A 206 28.64 22.53 0.93
N CYS A 207 28.66 23.84 1.18
CA CYS A 207 28.57 24.36 2.55
C CYS A 207 27.17 24.04 3.12
N TRP A 208 27.06 23.77 4.42
CA TRP A 208 25.82 23.44 5.10
C TRP A 208 24.85 24.64 5.13
N CYS A 209 24.19 24.90 4.00
CA CYS A 209 23.27 26.00 3.78
C CYS A 209 21.87 25.41 3.63
N THR A 210 20.93 25.70 4.55
CA THR A 210 19.52 25.32 4.32
C THR A 210 18.87 26.37 3.43
N ARG A 211 18.62 26.04 2.17
CA ARG A 211 17.80 26.87 1.27
C ARG A 211 16.34 26.43 1.38
N PRO A 212 15.37 27.36 1.53
CA PRO A 212 13.97 27.01 1.44
C PRO A 212 13.66 26.60 0.00
N ASP A 213 13.55 25.31 -0.23
CA ASP A 213 13.11 24.73 -1.51
C ASP A 213 12.07 23.64 -1.27
N PHE A 214 11.28 23.31 -2.28
CA PHE A 214 10.29 22.25 -2.22
C PHE A 214 10.99 20.89 -2.21
N LEU A 215 11.10 20.28 -1.04
CA LEU A 215 11.66 18.92 -0.86
C LEU A 215 10.83 17.82 -1.55
N ARG A 216 9.64 18.14 -2.07
CA ARG A 216 8.72 17.20 -2.71
C ARG A 216 8.04 17.86 -3.90
N GLU A 217 7.88 17.11 -4.98
CA GLU A 217 6.94 17.47 -6.05
C GLU A 217 5.54 17.66 -5.49
N SER A 218 4.74 18.53 -6.13
CA SER A 218 3.37 18.80 -5.70
C SER A 218 2.54 17.51 -5.72
N GLY A 219 2.22 17.01 -4.52
CA GLY A 219 1.42 15.81 -4.37
C GLY A 219 0.01 16.01 -4.95
N TYR A 220 -0.62 14.94 -5.43
CA TYR A 220 -2.01 14.98 -5.92
C TYR A 220 -3.05 15.17 -4.81
N THR A 221 -2.61 15.29 -3.55
CA THR A 221 -3.48 15.33 -2.38
C THR A 221 -3.17 16.51 -1.46
N ILE A 222 -4.22 17.06 -0.85
CA ILE A 222 -4.16 18.08 0.18
C ILE A 222 -4.84 17.58 1.46
N THR A 223 -4.37 18.05 2.60
CA THR A 223 -4.96 17.72 3.90
C THR A 223 -5.97 18.79 4.28
N VAL A 224 -7.22 18.38 4.52
CA VAL A 224 -8.34 19.29 4.80
C VAL A 224 -9.07 18.87 6.08
N LEU A 225 -9.92 19.77 6.57
CA LEU A 225 -10.96 19.46 7.55
C LEU A 225 -12.31 19.43 6.83
N LEU A 226 -13.24 18.59 7.27
CA LEU A 226 -14.61 18.61 6.73
C LEU A 226 -15.42 19.66 7.49
N LYS A 227 -16.28 20.40 6.78
CA LYS A 227 -17.13 21.43 7.42
C LYS A 227 -18.04 20.85 8.51
N GLU A 228 -18.49 19.63 8.28
CA GLU A 228 -19.38 18.83 9.15
C GLU A 228 -18.73 18.59 10.52
N ASP A 229 -17.43 18.31 10.52
CA ASP A 229 -16.66 17.94 11.72
C ASP A 229 -16.36 19.13 12.63
N LEU A 230 -16.55 20.37 12.17
CA LEU A 230 -16.13 21.56 12.93
C LEU A 230 -16.83 21.70 14.29
N ALA A 231 -18.08 21.24 14.40
CA ALA A 231 -18.80 21.24 15.67
C ALA A 231 -18.22 20.20 16.64
N ASP A 232 -17.98 18.98 16.13
CA ASP A 232 -17.44 17.87 16.92
C ASP A 232 -16.00 18.14 17.36
N ILE A 233 -15.17 18.73 16.50
CA ILE A 233 -13.80 19.16 16.86
C ILE A 233 -13.83 20.15 18.02
N LYS A 234 -14.75 21.12 18.02
CA LYS A 234 -14.90 22.09 19.12
C LYS A 234 -15.32 21.42 20.41
N LYS A 235 -16.29 20.51 20.33
CA LYS A 235 -16.76 19.74 21.48
C LYS A 235 -15.64 18.88 22.06
N ALA A 236 -15.01 18.05 21.24
CA ALA A 236 -13.91 17.18 21.63
C ALA A 236 -12.75 17.97 22.23
N ALA A 237 -12.37 19.10 21.62
CA ALA A 237 -11.30 19.93 22.14
C ALA A 237 -11.58 20.51 23.54
N ASN A 238 -12.84 20.80 23.86
CA ASN A 238 -13.24 21.31 25.18
C ASN A 238 -13.23 20.23 26.26
N GLU A 239 -13.48 18.98 25.87
CA GLU A 239 -13.46 17.81 26.76
C GLU A 239 -12.02 17.34 27.08
N ARG A 240 -11.02 17.78 26.30
CA ARG A 240 -9.61 17.46 26.54
C ARG A 240 -9.07 18.13 27.81
N PRO A 241 -8.23 17.44 28.60
CA PRO A 241 -7.56 18.03 29.78
C PRO A 241 -6.68 19.24 29.44
N ASP A 242 -6.02 19.20 28.28
CA ASP A 242 -5.12 20.27 27.81
C ASP A 242 -5.83 21.34 26.97
N LYS A 243 -7.15 21.20 26.74
CA LYS A 243 -8.01 22.07 25.92
C LYS A 243 -7.40 22.45 24.56
N SER A 244 -6.52 21.61 24.03
CA SER A 244 -5.70 21.95 22.87
C SER A 244 -6.47 21.73 21.57
N PHE A 245 -7.12 22.79 21.09
CA PHE A 245 -7.82 22.79 19.81
C PHE A 245 -6.90 22.49 18.61
N LYS A 246 -5.60 22.78 18.71
CA LYS A 246 -4.62 22.48 17.66
C LYS A 246 -4.33 20.98 17.56
N LYS A 247 -4.15 20.29 18.68
CA LYS A 247 -3.92 18.84 18.69
C LYS A 247 -5.16 18.09 18.24
N GLU A 248 -6.33 18.49 18.74
CA GLU A 248 -7.58 17.81 18.39
C GLU A 248 -7.83 17.86 16.88
N ARG A 249 -7.72 19.04 16.26
CA ARG A 249 -7.88 19.19 14.80
C ARG A 249 -7.03 18.23 13.97
N GLN A 250 -5.81 17.92 14.39
CA GLN A 250 -4.93 17.00 13.65
C GLN A 250 -5.56 15.61 13.51
N GLY A 251 -6.29 15.14 14.53
CA GLY A 251 -7.04 13.88 14.51
C GLY A 251 -8.12 13.84 13.43
N TRP A 252 -8.75 14.98 13.16
CA TRP A 252 -9.86 15.10 12.21
C TRP A 252 -9.42 15.42 10.78
N THR A 253 -8.12 15.57 10.55
CA THR A 253 -7.62 15.87 9.20
C THR A 253 -7.80 14.70 8.25
N VAL A 254 -8.20 15.01 7.02
CA VAL A 254 -8.43 14.04 5.95
C VAL A 254 -7.62 14.42 4.72
N PRO A 255 -6.78 13.51 4.18
CA PRO A 255 -6.16 13.71 2.87
C PRO A 255 -7.18 13.47 1.75
N ILE A 256 -7.41 14.48 0.92
CA ILE A 256 -8.24 14.41 -0.29
C ILE A 256 -7.39 14.71 -1.52
N ARG A 257 -7.89 14.43 -2.72
CA ARG A 257 -7.28 14.90 -3.97
C ARG A 257 -7.45 16.41 -4.09
N ILE A 258 -6.52 17.05 -4.77
CA ILE A 258 -6.62 18.48 -5.07
C ILE A 258 -7.89 18.73 -5.90
N ILE A 259 -8.81 19.51 -5.35
CA ILE A 259 -9.98 20.03 -6.04
C ILE A 259 -9.64 21.45 -6.54
N PRO A 260 -9.84 21.78 -7.83
CA PRO A 260 -9.63 23.13 -8.33
C PRO A 260 -10.43 24.17 -7.51
N GLY A 261 -9.79 25.27 -7.11
CA GLY A 261 -10.41 26.31 -6.30
C GLY A 261 -10.36 26.07 -4.78
N PHE A 262 -9.68 25.02 -4.30
CA PHE A 262 -9.53 24.77 -2.85
C PHE A 262 -8.89 25.95 -2.09
N GLN A 263 -8.11 26.79 -2.78
CA GLN A 263 -7.46 27.97 -2.18
C GLN A 263 -8.48 29.02 -1.70
N GLN A 264 -9.70 29.00 -2.24
CA GLN A 264 -10.78 29.92 -1.87
C GLN A 264 -11.57 29.42 -0.65
N TRP A 265 -11.33 28.18 -0.21
CA TRP A 265 -12.04 27.63 0.93
C TRP A 265 -11.61 28.32 2.23
N ARG A 266 -12.57 28.50 3.14
CA ARG A 266 -12.28 29.03 4.47
C ARG A 266 -11.29 28.10 5.17
N THR A 267 -10.32 28.66 5.87
CA THR A 267 -9.35 27.90 6.63
C THR A 267 -9.73 27.84 8.11
N ASN A 268 -9.36 26.75 8.77
CA ASN A 268 -9.37 26.66 10.21
C ASN A 268 -7.93 26.35 10.68
N GLY A 269 -7.20 27.39 11.07
CA GLY A 269 -5.74 27.33 11.24
C GLY A 269 -5.04 27.13 9.90
N PHE A 270 -4.23 26.07 9.79
CA PHE A 270 -3.47 25.76 8.59
C PHE A 270 -4.23 24.90 7.57
N TYR A 271 -5.40 24.36 7.93
CA TYR A 271 -6.16 23.43 7.10
C TYR A 271 -7.32 24.12 6.39
N PRO A 272 -7.44 23.99 5.06
CA PRO A 272 -8.67 24.34 4.34
C PRO A 272 -9.85 23.51 4.85
N VAL A 273 -11.04 24.12 4.90
CA VAL A 273 -12.28 23.44 5.28
C VAL A 273 -13.05 23.08 4.01
N ALA A 274 -13.16 21.80 3.71
CA ALA A 274 -13.88 21.27 2.56
C ALA A 274 -15.40 21.48 2.73
N PRO A 275 -16.07 22.07 1.73
CA PRO A 275 -17.53 22.13 1.69
C PRO A 275 -18.19 20.74 1.58
N PRO A 276 -19.39 20.54 2.14
CA PRO A 276 -20.09 19.25 2.11
C PRO A 276 -20.53 18.84 0.69
N ASP A 277 -20.65 19.78 -0.25
CA ASP A 277 -20.96 19.53 -1.66
C ASP A 277 -19.73 19.09 -2.48
N LYS A 278 -18.54 19.02 -1.87
CA LYS A 278 -17.28 18.69 -2.55
C LYS A 278 -16.65 17.40 -2.09
N VAL A 279 -16.86 17.03 -0.83
CA VAL A 279 -16.26 15.83 -0.23
C VAL A 279 -17.29 15.17 0.66
N GLU A 280 -17.56 13.90 0.36
CA GLU A 280 -18.31 13.00 1.22
C GLU A 280 -17.32 12.12 2.01
N TYR A 281 -17.68 11.76 3.25
CA TYR A 281 -16.85 10.92 4.09
C TYR A 281 -17.65 9.80 4.75
N SER A 282 -17.09 8.58 4.73
CA SER A 282 -17.54 7.47 5.56
C SER A 282 -16.35 6.83 6.28
N ALA A 283 -16.54 6.40 7.54
CA ALA A 283 -15.51 5.67 8.29
C ALA A 283 -15.18 4.30 7.65
N GLU A 284 -16.07 3.76 6.83
CA GLU A 284 -15.86 2.50 6.12
C GLU A 284 -15.02 2.68 4.86
N THR A 285 -15.38 3.66 4.02
CA THR A 285 -14.81 3.85 2.68
C THR A 285 -13.83 5.02 2.57
N GLY A 286 -13.74 5.85 3.60
CA GLY A 286 -12.96 7.10 3.63
C GLY A 286 -13.60 8.23 2.83
N ALA A 287 -12.78 9.23 2.50
CA ALA A 287 -13.22 10.38 1.72
C ALA A 287 -13.43 10.04 0.24
N LYS A 288 -14.47 10.63 -0.35
CA LYS A 288 -14.81 10.60 -1.77
C LYS A 288 -15.08 12.02 -2.23
N GLU A 289 -14.40 12.49 -3.28
CA GLU A 289 -14.77 13.76 -3.92
C GLU A 289 -16.02 13.59 -4.78
N LEU A 290 -16.84 14.64 -4.83
CA LEU A 290 -18.07 14.73 -5.62
C LEU A 290 -17.86 15.48 -6.93
#